data_AF-I5BVD5-F1
#
_entry.id   AF-I5BVD5-F1
#
_cell.length_a   1.000
_cell.length_b   1.000
_cell.length_c   1.000
_cell.angle_alpha   90.00
_cell.angle_beta   90.00
_cell.angle_gamma   90.00
#
_symmetry.space_group_name_H-M   'P 1'
#
loop_
_entity.id
_entity.type
_entity.pdbx_description
1 polymer ?
#
loop_
_entity_poly.entity_id
_entity_poly.type
_entity_poly.pdbx_seq_one_letter_code
_entity_poly.pdbx_strand_id
1 'polypeptide(L)'
;MTESEKRQSIAGMALSLPLVFGLPVLAAVWQELQPLEAFFHSAGMVVILGLFDLIVIDWLMFCFLRPSFIVLEGTDGAAEYGDYRHHATGFMRGLPLALIVGLAGALAGGLANG
;
A
#
# COMPACT_ATOMS: atom_id res chain seq x y z
N MET A 1 -4.38 15.85 18.61
CA MET A 1 -3.16 15.71 17.79
C MET A 1 -2.38 17.01 17.89
N THR A 2 -1.17 16.92 18.42
CA THR A 2 -0.23 18.03 18.57
C THR A 2 0.38 18.44 17.22
N GLU A 3 0.95 19.64 17.11
CA GLU A 3 1.60 20.11 15.89
C GLU A 3 2.81 19.24 15.48
N SER A 4 3.50 18.61 16.45
CA SER A 4 4.59 17.67 16.17
C SER A 4 4.11 16.36 15.55
N GLU A 5 3.02 15.77 16.08
CA GLU A 5 2.42 14.55 15.53
C GLU A 5 1.89 14.80 14.12
N LYS A 6 1.22 15.94 13.90
CA LYS A 6 0.74 16.35 12.57
C LYS A 6 1.89 16.43 11.57
N ARG A 7 3.00 17.07 11.94
CA ARG A 7 4.18 17.20 11.08
C ARG A 7 4.80 15.83 10.76
N GLN A 8 4.86 14.94 11.74
CA GLN A 8 5.35 13.58 11.55
C GLN A 8 4.46 12.78 10.60
N SER A 9 3.14 12.87 10.76
CA SER A 9 2.19 12.21 9.86
C SER A 9 2.32 12.72 8.43
N ILE A 10 2.41 14.04 8.23
CA ILE A 10 2.61 14.64 6.90
C ILE A 10 3.93 14.16 6.28
N ALA A 11 5.03 14.19 7.05
CA ALA A 11 6.34 13.75 6.58
C ALA A 11 6.35 12.26 6.21
N GLY A 12 5.72 11.42 7.04
CA GLY A 12 5.57 9.99 6.77
C GLY A 12 4.78 9.73 5.50
N MET A 13 3.67 10.44 5.31
CA MET A 13 2.83 10.32 4.10
C MET A 13 3.55 10.81 2.84
N ALA A 14 4.29 11.93 2.95
CA ALA A 14 5.09 12.46 1.84
C ALA A 14 6.20 11.50 1.41
N LEU A 15 6.75 10.72 2.35
CA LEU A 15 7.75 9.69 2.07
C LEU A 15 7.12 8.40 1.51
N SER A 16 6.02 7.94 2.09
CA SER A 16 5.43 6.63 1.74
C SER A 16 4.69 6.64 0.40
N LEU A 17 4.02 7.74 0.03
CA LEU A 17 3.25 7.78 -1.22
C LEU A 17 4.12 7.61 -2.49
N PRO A 18 5.26 8.31 -2.66
CA PRO A 18 6.15 8.07 -3.79
C PRO A 18 6.77 6.67 -3.76
N LEU A 19 7.04 6.14 -2.56
CA LEU A 19 7.60 4.79 -2.41
C LEU A 19 6.61 3.72 -2.89
N VAL A 20 5.35 3.82 -2.47
CA VAL A 20 4.33 2.79 -2.77
C VAL A 20 3.79 2.92 -4.19
N PHE A 21 3.58 4.14 -4.68
CA PHE A 21 2.92 4.36 -5.97
C PHE A 21 3.87 4.84 -7.08
N GLY A 22 4.91 5.59 -6.74
CA GLY A 22 5.88 6.12 -7.70
C GLY A 22 6.94 5.08 -8.09
N LEU A 23 7.49 4.33 -7.13
CA LEU A 23 8.54 3.34 -7.43
C LEU A 23 8.10 2.24 -8.41
N PRO A 24 6.88 1.67 -8.33
CA PRO A 24 6.46 0.67 -9.32
C PRO A 24 6.47 1.19 -10.76
N VAL A 25 6.07 2.45 -10.95
CA VAL A 25 6.07 3.12 -12.26
C VAL A 25 7.49 3.42 -12.72
N LEU A 26 8.34 3.95 -11.83
CA LEU A 26 9.75 4.21 -12.13
C LEU A 26 10.50 2.92 -12.46
N ALA A 27 10.22 1.84 -11.75
CA ALA A 27 10.80 0.53 -12.00
C ALA A 27 10.39 -0.01 -13.38
N ALA A 28 9.13 0.18 -13.78
CA ALA A 28 8.67 -0.20 -15.12
C ALA A 28 9.39 0.58 -16.23
N VAL A 29 9.61 1.89 -16.04
CA VAL A 29 10.39 2.72 -16.98
C VAL A 29 11.86 2.31 -17.02
N TRP A 30 12.47 2.08 -15.86
CA TRP A 30 13.87 1.65 -15.76
C TRP A 30 14.12 0.30 -16.43
N GLN A 31 13.13 -0.58 -16.42
CA GLN A 31 13.17 -1.88 -17.10
C GLN A 31 12.75 -1.79 -18.59
N GLU A 32 12.47 -0.59 -19.10
CA GLU A 32 12.07 -0.35 -20.49
C GLU A 32 10.84 -1.19 -20.91
N LEU A 33 9.92 -1.44 -19.97
CA LEU A 33 8.76 -2.28 -20.21
C LEU A 33 7.83 -1.66 -21.25
N GLN A 34 7.31 -2.50 -22.15
CA GLN A 34 6.28 -2.07 -23.10
C GLN A 34 4.99 -1.68 -22.36
N PRO A 35 4.12 -0.83 -22.93
CA PRO A 35 2.98 -0.24 -22.20
C PRO A 35 2.11 -1.25 -21.45
N LEU A 36 1.80 -2.40 -22.08
CA LEU A 36 0.98 -3.43 -21.46
C LEU A 36 1.70 -4.15 -20.31
N GLU A 37 3.00 -4.39 -20.45
CA GLU A 37 3.83 -4.99 -19.41
C GLU A 37 3.99 -4.03 -18.23
N ALA A 38 4.24 -2.75 -18.51
CA ALA A 38 4.34 -1.69 -17.52
C ALA A 38 3.04 -1.53 -16.72
N PHE A 39 1.87 -1.73 -17.34
CA PHE A 39 0.58 -1.77 -16.65
C PHE A 39 0.53 -2.88 -15.61
N PHE A 40 0.75 -4.13 -16.03
CA PHE A 40 0.62 -5.28 -15.14
C PHE A 40 1.71 -5.29 -14.08
N HIS A 41 2.92 -4.86 -14.41
CA HIS A 41 4.01 -4.70 -13.45
C HIS A 41 3.62 -3.69 -12.35
N SER A 42 3.22 -2.48 -12.74
CA SER A 42 2.95 -1.39 -11.79
C SER A 42 1.71 -1.69 -10.93
N ALA A 43 0.62 -2.17 -11.55
CA ALA A 43 -0.59 -2.58 -10.83
C ALA A 43 -0.31 -3.78 -9.91
N GLY A 44 0.42 -4.78 -10.41
CA GLY A 44 0.77 -6.00 -9.68
C GLY A 44 1.59 -5.70 -8.43
N MET A 45 2.59 -4.82 -8.52
CA MET A 45 3.36 -4.39 -7.35
C MET A 45 2.48 -3.75 -6.27
N VAL A 46 1.57 -2.85 -6.64
CA VAL A 46 0.65 -2.21 -5.68
C VAL A 46 -0.27 -3.24 -5.03
N VAL A 47 -0.80 -4.19 -5.81
CA VAL A 47 -1.62 -5.29 -5.27
C VAL A 47 -0.82 -6.17 -4.31
N ILE A 48 0.41 -6.54 -4.66
CA ILE A 48 1.28 -7.35 -3.80
C ILE A 48 1.60 -6.62 -2.49
N LEU A 49 1.92 -5.33 -2.55
CA LEU A 49 2.15 -4.51 -1.36
C LEU A 49 0.88 -4.44 -0.49
N GLY A 50 -0.29 -4.24 -1.09
CA GLY A 50 -1.56 -4.25 -0.36
C GLY A 50 -1.91 -5.62 0.25
N LEU A 51 -1.57 -6.72 -0.43
CA LEU A 51 -1.74 -8.07 0.10
C LEU A 51 -0.77 -8.36 1.24
N PHE A 52 0.47 -7.89 1.14
CA PHE A 52 1.43 -8.00 2.23
C PHE A 52 0.92 -7.26 3.47
N ASP A 53 0.43 -6.03 3.31
CA ASP A 53 -0.19 -5.26 4.39
C ASP A 53 -1.39 -6.01 4.99
N LEU A 54 -2.33 -6.46 4.17
CA LEU A 54 -3.52 -7.20 4.63
C LEU A 54 -3.18 -8.50 5.37
N ILE A 55 -2.25 -9.30 4.85
CA ILE A 55 -1.99 -10.65 5.37
C ILE A 55 -1.00 -10.57 6.55
N VAL A 56 0.10 -9.84 6.37
CA VAL A 56 1.20 -9.83 7.33
C VAL A 56 0.97 -8.79 8.41
N ILE A 57 0.60 -7.57 8.03
CA ILE A 57 0.44 -6.50 9.01
C ILE A 57 -0.93 -6.61 9.67
N ASP A 58 -2.00 -6.47 8.91
CA ASP A 58 -3.36 -6.45 9.44
C ASP A 58 -3.76 -7.79 10.08
N TRP A 59 -3.73 -8.88 9.32
CA TRP A 59 -4.24 -10.15 9.82
C TRP A 59 -3.29 -10.84 10.79
N LEU A 60 -2.02 -10.98 10.44
CA LEU A 60 -1.08 -11.70 11.29
C LEU A 60 -0.68 -10.87 12.51
N MET A 61 -0.31 -9.59 12.37
CA MET A 61 0.17 -8.80 13.51
C MET A 61 -0.97 -8.20 14.34
N PHE A 62 -1.94 -7.52 13.71
CA PHE A 62 -3.05 -6.91 14.45
C PHE A 62 -4.12 -7.92 14.86
N CYS A 63 -4.52 -8.84 13.97
CA CYS A 63 -5.63 -9.75 14.29
C CYS A 63 -5.25 -11.01 15.05
N PHE A 64 -4.13 -11.64 14.69
CA PHE A 64 -3.75 -12.94 15.22
C PHE A 64 -2.76 -12.84 16.41
N LEU A 65 -1.55 -12.30 16.19
CA LEU A 65 -0.48 -12.33 17.18
C LEU A 65 -0.66 -11.33 18.32
N ARG A 66 -1.12 -10.10 18.00
CA ARG A 66 -1.36 -9.02 18.97
C ARG A 66 -0.18 -8.82 19.95
N PRO A 67 1.04 -8.58 19.44
CA PRO A 67 2.18 -8.36 20.33
C PRO A 67 1.97 -7.10 21.17
N SER A 68 2.54 -7.07 22.37
CA SER A 68 2.29 -6.02 23.38
C SER A 68 2.71 -4.61 22.95
N PHE A 69 3.54 -4.46 21.91
CA PHE A 69 3.89 -3.14 21.36
C PHE A 69 2.89 -2.62 20.32
N ILE A 70 1.98 -3.48 19.82
CA ILE A 70 0.90 -3.12 18.90
C ILE A 70 -0.40 -2.88 19.66
N VAL A 71 -0.67 -3.70 20.69
CA VAL A 71 -1.83 -3.51 21.56
C VAL A 71 -1.60 -2.27 22.40
N LEU A 72 -2.51 -1.31 22.31
CA LEU A 72 -2.41 -0.07 23.07
C LEU A 72 -2.80 -0.36 24.53
N GLU A 73 -2.10 0.28 25.46
CA GLU A 73 -2.42 0.11 26.88
C GLU A 73 -3.88 0.49 27.14
N GLY A 74 -4.63 -0.43 27.75
CA GLY A 74 -6.05 -0.22 28.07
C GLY A 74 -7.03 -0.58 26.93
N THR A 75 -6.56 -1.09 25.79
CA THR A 75 -7.41 -1.64 24.72
C THR A 75 -7.36 -3.17 24.61
N ASP A 76 -6.81 -3.83 25.63
CA ASP A 76 -6.74 -5.29 25.69
C ASP A 76 -8.11 -5.93 25.46
N GLY A 77 -8.19 -6.79 24.44
CA GLY A 77 -9.42 -7.50 24.09
C GLY A 77 -10.45 -6.70 23.30
N ALA A 78 -10.13 -5.48 22.84
CA ALA A 78 -10.99 -4.73 21.92
C ALA A 78 -11.36 -5.58 20.68
N ALA A 79 -12.65 -5.57 20.32
CA ALA A 79 -13.18 -6.43 19.27
C ALA A 79 -12.58 -6.08 17.90
N GLU A 80 -12.21 -4.81 17.71
CA GLU A 80 -11.57 -4.26 16.52
C GLU A 80 -10.26 -4.96 16.18
N TYR A 81 -9.49 -5.39 17.19
CA TYR A 81 -8.28 -6.17 16.92
C TYR A 81 -8.61 -7.46 16.18
N GLY A 82 -9.79 -8.07 16.36
CA GLY A 82 -10.16 -9.31 15.68
C GLY A 82 -10.89 -9.16 14.34
N ASP A 83 -11.09 -7.95 13.82
CA ASP A 83 -11.94 -7.75 12.65
C ASP A 83 -11.19 -7.91 11.31
N TYR A 84 -10.93 -9.16 10.94
CA TYR A 84 -10.32 -9.52 9.64
C TYR A 84 -11.10 -8.96 8.45
N ARG A 85 -12.43 -8.87 8.56
CA ARG A 85 -13.31 -8.43 7.46
C ARG A 85 -13.18 -6.93 7.21
N HIS A 86 -12.99 -6.14 8.26
CA HIS A 86 -12.73 -4.70 8.14
C HIS A 86 -11.53 -4.44 7.23
N HIS A 87 -10.39 -5.07 7.54
CA HIS A 87 -9.16 -4.92 6.76
C HIS A 87 -9.30 -5.43 5.32
N ALA A 88 -9.93 -6.59 5.12
CA ALA A 88 -10.21 -7.11 3.78
C ALA A 88 -11.07 -6.15 2.95
N THR A 89 -12.07 -5.53 3.57
CA THR A 89 -12.92 -4.53 2.92
C THR A 89 -12.13 -3.28 2.56
N GLY A 90 -11.22 -2.84 3.43
CA GLY A 90 -10.27 -1.76 3.16
C GLY A 90 -9.40 -2.04 1.94
N PHE A 91 -8.75 -3.21 1.91
CA PHE A 91 -7.94 -3.66 0.77
C PHE A 91 -8.74 -3.67 -0.54
N MET A 92 -9.96 -4.24 -0.54
CA MET A 92 -10.81 -4.27 -1.73
C MET A 92 -11.17 -2.86 -2.22
N ARG A 93 -11.44 -1.92 -1.31
CA ARG A 93 -11.68 -0.50 -1.65
C ARG A 93 -10.44 0.19 -2.20
N GLY A 94 -9.24 -0.32 -1.90
CA GLY A 94 -7.97 0.16 -2.44
C GLY A 94 -7.63 -0.37 -3.84
N LEU A 95 -8.25 -1.45 -4.32
CA LEU A 95 -7.94 -2.02 -5.65
C LEU A 95 -8.06 -1.03 -6.83
N PRO A 96 -9.01 -0.08 -6.87
CA PRO A 96 -9.04 0.95 -7.90
C PRO A 96 -7.76 1.79 -7.98
N LEU A 97 -7.06 2.02 -6.86
CA LEU A 97 -5.76 2.72 -6.88
C LEU A 97 -4.69 1.92 -7.62
N ALA A 98 -4.68 0.58 -7.51
CA ALA A 98 -3.76 -0.25 -8.27
C ALA A 98 -4.01 -0.14 -9.78
N LEU A 99 -5.27 -0.01 -10.21
CA LEU A 99 -5.61 0.24 -11.62
C LEU A 99 -5.08 1.60 -12.09
N ILE A 100 -5.25 2.65 -11.27
CA ILE A 100 -4.74 4.00 -11.59
C ILE A 100 -3.21 3.98 -11.75
N VAL A 101 -2.50 3.29 -10.84
CA VAL A 101 -1.04 3.15 -10.92
C VAL A 101 -0.61 2.30 -12.12
N GLY A 102 -1.36 1.24 -12.43
CA GLY A 102 -1.18 0.47 -13.66
C GLY A 102 -1.28 1.34 -14.90
N LEU A 103 -2.33 2.17 -15.01
CA LEU A 103 -2.49 3.11 -16.12
C LEU A 103 -1.33 4.11 -16.20
N ALA A 104 -0.89 4.66 -15.06
CA ALA A 104 0.29 5.52 -15.01
C ALA A 104 1.55 4.80 -15.53
N GLY A 105 1.73 3.52 -15.16
CA GLY A 105 2.78 2.64 -15.69
C GLY A 105 2.71 2.48 -17.20
N ALA A 106 1.54 2.16 -17.76
CA ALA A 106 1.37 2.05 -19.21
C ALA A 106 1.71 3.34 -19.96
N LEU A 107 1.23 4.48 -19.46
CA LEU A 107 1.55 5.78 -20.04
C LEU A 107 3.06 6.05 -20.01
N ALA A 108 3.70 5.82 -18.88
CA ALA A 108 5.14 6.04 -18.72
C ALA A 108 5.96 5.11 -19.63
N GLY A 109 5.58 3.83 -19.71
CA GLY A 109 6.21 2.86 -20.62
C GLY A 109 6.04 3.25 -22.09
N GLY A 110 4.88 3.77 -22.50
CA GLY A 110 4.66 4.25 -23.86
C GLY A 110 5.51 5.47 -24.22
N LEU A 111 5.68 6.39 -23.28
CA LEU A 111 6.53 7.58 -23.47
C LEU A 111 8.03 7.22 -23.50
N ALA A 112 8.44 6.17 -22.80
CA ALA A 112 9.84 5.74 -22.75
C ALA A 112 10.28 4.94 -23.99
N ASN A 113 9.33 4.33 -24.70
CA ASN A 113 9.58 3.41 -25.82
C ASN A 113 9.18 3.94 -27.21
N GLY A 114 8.63 5.15 -27.30
CA GLY A 114 8.21 5.81 -28.56
C GLY A 114 9.15 6.92 -28.99
#